data_AF-A0A4Y9SQ95-F1
#
_entry.id   AF-A0A4Y9SQ95-F1
#
_cell.length_a   1.000
_cell.length_b   1.000
_cell.length_c   1.000
_cell.angle_alpha   90.00
_cell.angle_beta   90.00
_cell.angle_gamma   90.00
#
_symmetry.space_group_name_H-M   'P 1'
#
loop_
_entity.id
_entity.type
_entity.pdbx_description
1 polymer ?
#
loop_
_entity_poly.entity_id
_entity_poly.type
_entity_poly.pdbx_seq_one_letter_code
_entity_poly.pdbx_strand_id
1 'polypeptide(L)' 'MKIFWTSKALSDLSRLHEFLMANARLGESLDEFLPREVRRILVRQYEIRYEIKDTAIYILRVWHTREHR' A
#
# COMPACT_ATOMS: atom_id res chain seq x y z
N MET A 1 -13.56 7.07 21.15
CA MET A 1 -14.45 6.97 19.97
C MET A 1 -14.47 5.53 19.49
N LYS A 2 -15.61 5.00 19.02
CA LYS A 2 -15.69 3.63 18.46
C LYS A 2 -15.73 3.72 16.94
N ILE A 3 -14.94 2.87 16.28
CA ILE A 3 -14.90 2.77 14.81
C ILE A 3 -15.61 1.48 14.43
N PHE A 4 -16.56 1.58 13.50
CA PHE A 4 -17.24 0.43 12.90
C PHE A 4 -16.93 0.40 11.42
N TRP A 5 -16.54 -0.77 10.91
CA TRP A 5 -16.30 -0.99 9.50
C TRP A 5 -17.56 -1.60 8.87
N THR A 6 -17.94 -1.12 7.69
CA THR A 6 -18.98 -1.79 6.90
C THR A 6 -18.38 -3.02 6.22
N SER A 7 -19.22 -4.01 5.91
CA SER A 7 -18.81 -5.18 5.10
C SER A 7 -18.17 -4.77 3.77
N LYS A 8 -18.67 -3.69 3.16
CA LYS A 8 -18.11 -3.12 1.93
C LYS A 8 -16.68 -2.60 2.14
N ALA A 9 -16.44 -1.86 3.22
CA ALA A 9 -15.10 -1.34 3.52
C ALA A 9 -14.10 -2.47 3.81
N LEU A 10 -14.53 -3.53 4.50
CA LEU A 10 -13.70 -4.72 4.70
C LEU A 10 -13.37 -5.41 3.36
N SER A 11 -14.37 -5.57 2.49
CA SER A 11 -14.19 -6.15 1.15
C SER A 11 -13.25 -5.30 0.27
N ASP A 12 -13.27 -3.97 0.40
CA ASP A 12 -12.34 -3.08 -0.29
C ASP A 12 -10.89 -3.33 0.16
N LEU A 13 -10.65 -3.56 1.47
CA LEU A 13 -9.32 -3.90 1.98
C LEU A 13 -8.84 -5.28 1.50
N SER A 14 -9.71 -6.28 1.47
CA SER A 14 -9.39 -7.60 0.91
C SER A 14 -8.99 -7.52 -0.56
N ARG A 15 -9.74 -6.76 -1.37
CA ARG A 15 -9.40 -6.51 -2.78
C ARG A 15 -8.06 -5.82 -2.94
N LEU A 16 -7.75 -4.84 -2.09
CA LEU A 16 -6.46 -4.16 -2.11
C LEU A 16 -5.31 -5.14 -1.82
N HIS A 17 -5.48 -6.02 -0.84
CA HIS A 17 -4.51 -7.07 -0.53
C HIS A 17 -4.28 -8.00 -1.74
N GLU A 18 -5.36 -8.54 -2.33
CA GLU A 18 -5.28 -9.40 -3.51
C GLU A 18 -4.62 -8.70 -4.70
N PHE A 19 -4.96 -7.43 -4.91
CA PHE A 19 -4.40 -6.62 -5.97
C PHE A 19 -2.89 -6.45 -5.84
N LEU A 20 -2.40 -6.12 -4.62
CA LEU A 20 -0.97 -5.97 -4.35
C LEU A 20 -0.23 -7.30 -4.52
N MET A 21 -0.80 -8.41 -4.06
CA MET A 21 -0.23 -9.75 -4.24
C MET A 21 -0.07 -10.11 -5.72
N ALA A 22 -1.07 -9.82 -6.56
CA ALA A 22 -1.04 -10.12 -7.98
C ALA A 22 -0.20 -9.13 -8.81
N ASN A 23 -0.08 -7.88 -8.36
CA ASN A 23 0.50 -6.77 -9.14
C ASN A 23 1.58 -6.00 -8.37
N ALA A 24 2.40 -6.71 -7.58
CA ALA A 24 3.36 -6.10 -6.67
C ALA A 24 4.27 -5.05 -7.35
N ARG A 25 4.67 -5.29 -8.60
CA ARG A 25 5.56 -4.40 -9.36
C ARG A 25 4.87 -3.27 -10.15
N LEU A 26 3.56 -3.07 -9.98
CA LEU A 26 2.83 -1.99 -10.64
C LEU A 26 3.12 -0.61 -10.00
N GLY A 27 3.40 -0.58 -8.69
CA GLY A 27 3.75 0.66 -7.99
C GLY A 27 5.05 1.30 -8.52
N GLU A 28 5.16 2.61 -8.39
CA GLU A 28 6.35 3.39 -8.73
C GLU A 28 7.55 2.92 -7.91
N SER A 29 8.69 2.65 -8.56
CA SER A 29 9.95 2.33 -7.87
C SER A 29 10.56 3.57 -7.26
N LEU A 30 11.07 3.45 -6.03
CA LEU A 30 11.72 4.54 -5.30
C LEU A 30 13.22 4.29 -5.17
N ASP A 31 14.01 4.91 -6.05
CA ASP A 31 15.46 4.68 -6.14
C ASP A 31 16.23 5.10 -4.87
N GLU A 32 15.67 6.01 -4.06
CA GLU A 32 16.23 6.44 -2.78
C GLU A 32 16.41 5.29 -1.76
N PHE A 33 15.75 4.15 -1.97
CA PHE A 33 15.84 2.98 -1.09
C PHE A 33 16.71 1.85 -1.64
N LEU A 34 17.36 2.02 -2.79
CA LEU A 34 18.25 1.00 -3.32
C LEU A 34 19.30 0.60 -2.27
N PRO A 35 19.60 -0.71 -2.15
CA PRO A 35 19.21 -1.81 -3.04
C PRO A 35 17.83 -2.46 -2.77
N ARG A 36 17.02 -1.93 -1.84
CA ARG A 36 15.71 -2.49 -1.50
C ARG A 36 14.69 -2.14 -2.59
N GLU A 37 13.91 -3.12 -3.05
CA GLU A 37 12.82 -2.90 -4.03
C GLU A 37 11.61 -2.27 -3.33
N VAL A 38 11.73 -0.99 -2.98
CA VAL A 38 10.66 -0.21 -2.37
C VAL A 38 9.84 0.47 -3.45
N ARG A 39 8.52 0.32 -3.34
CA ARG A 39 7.54 0.86 -4.29
C ARG A 39 6.47 1.69 -3.60
N ARG A 40 5.86 2.57 -4.38
CA ARG A 40 4.77 3.45 -4.00
C ARG A 40 3.53 3.20 -4.85
N ILE A 41 2.36 3.16 -4.21
CA ILE A 41 1.07 3.21 -4.90
C ILE A 41 0.14 4.22 -4.21
N LEU A 42 -0.67 4.91 -5.01
CA LEU A 42 -1.75 5.78 -4.52
C LEU A 42 -3.08 5.02 -4.59
N VAL A 43 -3.75 4.88 -3.45
CA VAL A 43 -5.08 4.29 -3.33
C VAL A 43 -6.02 5.35 -2.76
N ARG A 44 -6.84 5.95 -3.63
CA ARG A 44 -7.71 7.09 -3.30
C ARG A 44 -6.88 8.26 -2.73
N GLN A 45 -7.00 8.52 -1.43
CA GLN A 45 -6.34 9.61 -0.71
C GLN A 45 -5.21 9.10 0.18
N TYR A 46 -4.82 7.83 0.02
CA TYR A 46 -3.73 7.24 0.76
C TYR A 46 -2.58 6.89 -0.17
N GLU A 47 -1.38 7.16 0.28
CA GLU A 47 -0.16 6.65 -0.30
C GLU A 47 0.31 5.45 0.53
N ILE A 48 0.64 4.36 -0.16
CA ILE A 48 1.14 3.14 0.44
C ILE A 48 2.54 2.91 -0.11
N ARG A 49 3.51 2.82 0.80
CA ARG A 49 4.87 2.41 0.48
C ARG A 49 5.09 1.00 0.97
N TYR A 50 5.59 0.14 0.11
CA TYR A 50 5.81 -1.26 0.41
C TYR A 50 7.13 -1.74 -0.20
N GLU A 51 7.71 -2.77 0.39
CA GLU A 51 8.92 -3.43 -0.10
C GLU A 51 8.56 -4.82 -0.61
N ILE A 52 9.11 -5.18 -1.77
CA ILE A 52 9.08 -6.55 -2.26
C ILE A 52 10.38 -7.21 -1.82
N LYS A 53 10.26 -8.30 -1.06
CA LYS A 53 11.41 -9.10 -0.64
C LYS A 53 11.06 -10.58 -0.72
N ASP A 54 11.88 -11.33 -1.47
CA ASP A 54 11.66 -12.74 -1.78
C ASP A 54 10.26 -12.98 -2.37
N THR A 55 9.36 -13.60 -1.61
CA THR A 55 7.97 -13.87 -2.01
C THR A 55 6.94 -13.06 -1.22
N ALA A 56 7.41 -12.06 -0.45
CA ALA A 56 6.59 -11.28 0.46
C ALA A 56 6.55 -9.79 0.10
N ILE A 57 5.41 -9.18 0.39
CA ILE A 57 5.19 -7.74 0.31
C ILE A 57 5.12 -7.21 1.75
N TYR A 58 6.04 -6.32 2.10
CA TYR A 58 6.07 -5.66 3.41
C TYR A 58 5.50 -4.25 3.28
N ILE A 59 4.34 -3.99 3.87
CA ILE A 59 3.81 -2.62 3.94
C ILE A 59 4.65 -1.82 4.92
N LEU A 60 5.38 -0.82 4.42
CA LEU A 60 6.29 0.00 5.22
C LEU A 60 5.56 1.18 5.86
N ARG A 61 4.70 1.87 5.09
CA ARG A 61 3.87 2.98 5.58
C ARG A 61 2.59 3.13 4.76
N VAL A 62 1.56 3.64 5.43
CA VAL A 62 0.31 4.14 4.85
C VAL A 62 0.11 5.54 5.41
N TRP A 63 -0.07 6.54 4.56
CA TRP A 63 -0.32 7.92 4.99
C TRP A 63 -1.40 8.57 4.14
N HIS A 64 -2.11 9.51 4.74
CA HIS A 64 -3.11 10.27 4.01
C HIS A 64 -2.41 11.39 3.22
N THR A 65 -2.73 11.57 1.94
CA THR A 65 -2.07 12.56 1.07
C THR A 65 -2.27 14.00 1.55
N ARG A 66 -3.32 14.24 2.35
CA ARG A 66 -3.58 15.54 3.00
C ARG A 66 -2.73 15.80 4.26
N GLU A 67 -2.05 14.80 4.82
CA GLU A 67 -1.14 14.99 5.96
C GLU A 67 0.19 15.64 5.54
N HIS A 68 0.42 15.80 4.24
CA HIS A 68 1.54 16.54 3.65
C HIS A 68 1.20 17.99 3.25
N ARG A 69 0.07 18.53 3.72
CA ARG A 69 -0.33 19.93 3.51
C ARG A 69 -0.48 20.68 4.82
#